data_AF-A0A496VQK5-F1
#
_entry.id   AF-A0A496VQK5-F1
#
_cell.length_a   1.000
_cell.length_b   1.000
_cell.length_c   1.000
_cell.angle_alpha   90.00
_cell.angle_beta   90.00
_cell.angle_gamma   90.00
#
_symmetry.space_group_name_H-M   'P 1'
#
loop_
_entity.id
_entity.type
_entity.pdbx_description
1 polymer ?
#
loop_
_entity_poly.entity_id
_entity_poly.type
_entity_poly.pdbx_seq_one_letter_code
_entity_poly.pdbx_strand_id
1 'polypeptide(L)'
;MTKQDNLQENDLQDNGERVKQLYSRLREDSDDIVSVPSLIRQIVQNNRWQKFTVEKTGQVAEHESFLDFVTQQPPEGLGTTFKNIWILCQGDIEVQEMLSSLVPNESVPLLIEKVNDVKPSLEKFSKNQDFLRLKREAEKKGNKKAAEFLQQIEKGIKDENGNPITPYRALIELGIRKRPVSIPKSVSDAAAKLQMMFNQKQITELVSILSNRH
;
A
#
# COMPACT_ATOMS: atom_id res chain seq x y z
N MET A 1 28.07 -6.05 -26.53
CA MET A 1 26.86 -6.36 -25.75
C MET A 1 27.31 -6.94 -24.43
N THR A 2 27.21 -6.12 -23.40
CA THR A 2 27.90 -6.27 -22.12
C THR A 2 26.96 -6.95 -21.13
N LYS A 3 27.47 -7.68 -20.12
CA LYS A 3 26.63 -8.38 -19.12
C LYS A 3 25.61 -7.47 -18.42
N GLN A 4 25.84 -6.15 -18.39
CA GLN A 4 24.92 -5.15 -17.85
C GLN A 4 23.69 -4.91 -18.76
N ASP A 5 23.84 -4.98 -20.09
CA ASP A 5 22.73 -4.82 -21.03
C ASP A 5 21.73 -5.99 -20.89
N ASN A 6 22.26 -7.21 -20.70
CA ASN A 6 21.46 -8.42 -20.51
C ASN A 6 20.69 -8.46 -19.18
N LEU A 7 21.23 -7.85 -18.11
CA LEU A 7 20.52 -7.77 -16.83
C LEU A 7 19.35 -6.79 -16.92
N GLN A 8 19.58 -5.61 -17.51
CA GLN A 8 18.52 -4.60 -17.68
C GLN A 8 17.40 -5.08 -18.59
N GLU A 9 17.71 -5.84 -19.64
CA GLU A 9 16.72 -6.38 -20.57
C GLU A 9 15.82 -7.44 -19.92
N ASN A 10 16.38 -8.30 -19.06
CA ASN A 10 15.59 -9.29 -18.29
C ASN A 10 14.69 -8.62 -17.24
N ASP A 11 15.17 -7.57 -16.57
CA ASP A 11 14.37 -6.83 -15.58
C ASP A 11 13.16 -6.12 -16.23
N LEU A 12 13.35 -5.55 -17.43
CA LEU A 12 12.27 -4.91 -18.18
C LEU A 12 11.22 -5.91 -18.68
N GLN A 13 11.64 -7.14 -19.02
CA GLN A 13 10.72 -8.22 -19.38
C GLN A 13 9.92 -8.73 -18.18
N ASP A 14 10.56 -8.99 -17.02
CA ASP A 14 9.85 -9.38 -15.78
C ASP A 14 8.86 -8.28 -15.35
N ASN A 15 9.22 -7.01 -15.50
CA ASN A 15 8.28 -5.90 -15.25
C ASN A 15 7.05 -5.99 -16.17
N GLY A 16 7.26 -6.25 -17.47
CA GLY A 16 6.20 -6.36 -18.46
C GLY A 16 5.26 -7.54 -18.18
N GLU A 17 5.80 -8.68 -17.75
CA GLU A 17 5.00 -9.85 -17.35
C GLU A 17 4.08 -9.53 -16.16
N ARG A 18 4.59 -8.81 -15.15
CA ARG A 18 3.77 -8.42 -13.99
C ARG A 18 2.67 -7.44 -14.36
N VAL A 19 2.96 -6.46 -15.21
CA VAL A 19 1.96 -5.50 -15.71
C VAL A 19 0.89 -6.23 -16.51
N LYS A 20 1.27 -7.13 -17.41
CA LYS A 20 0.34 -7.98 -18.16
C LYS A 20 -0.53 -8.81 -17.22
N GLN A 21 0.06 -9.43 -16.20
CA GLN A 21 -0.66 -10.22 -15.22
C GLN A 21 -1.69 -9.38 -14.45
N LEU A 22 -1.32 -8.15 -14.04
CA LEU A 22 -2.26 -7.23 -13.40
C LEU A 22 -3.39 -6.87 -14.35
N TYR A 23 -3.08 -6.50 -15.59
CA TYR A 23 -4.08 -6.16 -16.59
C TYR A 23 -5.06 -7.31 -16.88
N SER A 24 -4.56 -8.53 -17.07
CA SER A 24 -5.39 -9.73 -17.27
C SER A 24 -6.37 -9.93 -16.11
N ARG A 25 -5.89 -9.78 -14.87
CA ARG A 25 -6.74 -9.92 -13.67
C ARG A 25 -7.76 -8.81 -13.48
N LEU A 26 -7.49 -7.60 -14.00
CA LEU A 26 -8.47 -6.52 -13.98
C LEU A 26 -9.60 -6.74 -15.00
N ARG A 27 -9.40 -7.61 -16.00
CA ARG A 27 -10.38 -7.92 -17.05
C ARG A 27 -11.16 -9.22 -16.81
N GLU A 28 -10.62 -10.14 -16.05
CA GLU A 28 -11.28 -11.41 -15.74
C GLU A 28 -12.26 -11.22 -14.57
N ASP A 29 -13.55 -11.51 -14.81
CA ASP A 29 -14.61 -11.57 -13.77
C ASP A 29 -14.49 -12.81 -12.85
N SER A 30 -13.26 -13.26 -12.57
CA SER A 30 -12.99 -14.48 -11.80
C SER A 30 -12.73 -14.17 -10.32
N ASP A 31 -12.94 -15.17 -9.45
CA ASP A 31 -12.71 -15.11 -7.99
C ASP A 31 -11.25 -14.76 -7.59
N ASP A 32 -10.34 -14.58 -8.56
CA ASP A 32 -8.92 -14.28 -8.37
C ASP A 32 -8.62 -12.78 -8.11
N ILE A 33 -9.68 -11.95 -7.98
CA ILE A 33 -9.62 -10.54 -7.55
C ILE A 33 -8.86 -10.37 -6.23
N VAL A 34 -8.87 -11.40 -5.37
CA VAL A 34 -8.14 -11.43 -4.08
C VAL A 34 -6.62 -11.21 -4.26
N SER A 35 -6.07 -11.50 -5.45
CA SER A 35 -4.65 -11.32 -5.75
C SER A 35 -4.26 -9.94 -6.29
N VAL A 36 -5.24 -9.11 -6.67
CA VAL A 36 -5.01 -7.79 -7.30
C VAL A 36 -4.24 -6.83 -6.36
N PRO A 37 -4.59 -6.66 -5.07
CA PRO A 37 -3.82 -5.81 -4.17
C PRO A 37 -2.37 -6.26 -4.00
N SER A 38 -2.14 -7.58 -3.98
CA SER A 38 -0.80 -8.15 -3.86
C SER A 38 0.05 -7.87 -5.11
N LEU A 39 -0.54 -7.86 -6.31
CA LEU A 39 0.17 -7.50 -7.54
C LEU A 39 0.46 -6.01 -7.62
N ILE A 40 -0.51 -5.17 -7.25
CA ILE A 40 -0.33 -3.72 -7.20
C ILE A 40 0.83 -3.37 -6.26
N ARG A 41 0.87 -4.00 -5.08
CA ARG A 41 1.99 -3.88 -4.14
C ARG A 41 3.34 -4.17 -4.80
N GLN A 42 3.48 -5.30 -5.49
CA GLN A 42 4.74 -5.70 -6.14
C GLN A 42 5.17 -4.72 -7.23
N ILE A 43 4.22 -4.25 -8.03
CA ILE A 43 4.46 -3.31 -9.12
C ILE A 43 4.87 -1.94 -8.58
N VAL A 44 4.19 -1.45 -7.55
CA VAL A 44 4.45 -0.15 -6.92
C VAL A 44 5.77 -0.17 -6.16
N GLN A 45 6.01 -1.15 -5.30
CA GLN A 45 7.21 -1.20 -4.45
C GLN A 45 8.52 -1.25 -5.24
N ASN A 46 8.51 -1.88 -6.41
CA ASN A 46 9.69 -2.04 -7.25
C ASN A 46 9.68 -1.10 -8.47
N ASN A 47 8.79 -0.09 -8.51
CA ASN A 47 8.63 0.85 -9.63
C ASN A 47 8.50 0.19 -11.00
N ARG A 48 7.95 -1.03 -11.07
CA ARG A 48 7.87 -1.84 -12.30
C ARG A 48 6.95 -1.23 -13.35
N TRP A 49 6.08 -0.31 -12.92
CA TRP A 49 5.17 0.45 -13.77
C TRP A 49 5.87 1.58 -14.53
N GLN A 50 7.05 2.06 -14.08
CA GLN A 50 7.72 3.20 -14.71
C GLN A 50 8.34 2.84 -16.04
N LYS A 51 8.89 1.63 -16.18
CA LYS A 51 9.56 1.19 -17.39
C LYS A 51 9.49 -0.32 -17.54
N PHE A 52 8.98 -0.79 -18.68
CA PHE A 52 8.86 -2.22 -18.95
C PHE A 52 8.75 -2.51 -20.45
N THR A 53 9.06 -3.75 -20.84
CA THR A 53 8.92 -4.19 -22.24
C THR A 53 7.52 -4.77 -22.47
N VAL A 54 6.83 -4.23 -23.47
CA VAL A 54 5.53 -4.74 -23.92
C VAL A 54 5.75 -6.03 -24.71
N GLU A 55 5.33 -7.17 -24.14
CA GLU A 55 5.56 -8.51 -24.72
C GLU A 55 5.04 -8.64 -26.17
N LYS A 56 3.91 -8.00 -26.50
CA LYS A 56 3.30 -8.09 -27.84
C LYS A 56 4.10 -7.35 -28.92
N THR A 57 4.74 -6.24 -28.58
CA THR A 57 5.38 -5.33 -29.55
C THR A 57 6.90 -5.29 -29.41
N GLY A 58 7.46 -5.81 -28.30
CA GLY A 58 8.86 -5.69 -27.94
C GLY A 58 9.30 -4.26 -27.61
N GLN A 59 8.37 -3.30 -27.54
CA GLN A 59 8.68 -1.90 -27.28
C GLN A 59 8.77 -1.63 -25.79
N VAL A 60 9.61 -0.68 -25.40
CA VAL A 60 9.72 -0.23 -24.01
C VAL A 60 8.67 0.85 -23.74
N ALA A 61 7.72 0.56 -22.87
CA ALA A 61 6.80 1.55 -22.33
C ALA A 61 7.47 2.26 -21.15
N GLU A 62 7.35 3.59 -21.10
CA GLU A 62 7.89 4.43 -20.04
C GLU A 62 6.84 5.44 -19.57
N HIS A 63 6.66 5.56 -18.27
CA HIS A 63 5.64 6.41 -17.65
C HIS A 63 6.24 7.37 -16.65
N GLU A 64 5.91 8.65 -16.78
CA GLU A 64 6.38 9.70 -15.89
C GLU A 64 5.66 9.69 -14.53
N SER A 65 4.44 9.15 -14.49
CA SER A 65 3.64 9.09 -13.26
C SER A 65 2.81 7.81 -13.19
N PHE A 66 2.48 7.39 -11.96
CA PHE A 66 1.65 6.20 -11.79
C PHE A 66 0.25 6.40 -12.36
N LEU A 67 -0.26 7.63 -12.33
CA LEU A 67 -1.55 7.97 -12.90
C LEU A 67 -1.55 7.77 -14.42
N ASP A 68 -0.48 8.22 -15.10
CA ASP A 68 -0.28 8.01 -16.54
C ASP A 68 -0.33 6.51 -16.89
N PHE A 69 0.45 5.68 -16.18
CA PHE A 69 0.43 4.23 -16.32
C PHE A 69 -0.97 3.60 -16.14
N VAL A 70 -1.71 4.04 -15.11
CA VAL A 70 -3.06 3.51 -14.83
C VAL A 70 -4.04 3.87 -15.94
N THR A 71 -3.96 5.09 -16.45
CA THR A 71 -4.89 5.61 -17.48
C THR A 71 -4.53 5.19 -18.90
N GLN A 72 -3.25 4.95 -19.18
CA GLN A 72 -2.77 4.56 -20.50
C GLN A 72 -3.40 3.24 -20.92
N GLN A 73 -3.77 3.13 -22.19
CA GLN A 73 -4.43 1.93 -22.70
C GLN A 73 -3.47 0.72 -22.72
N PRO A 74 -3.99 -0.49 -22.49
CA PRO A 74 -3.22 -1.72 -22.69
C PRO A 74 -2.80 -1.83 -24.17
N PRO A 75 -1.60 -2.38 -24.45
CA PRO A 75 -0.72 -3.09 -23.53
C PRO A 75 0.32 -2.22 -22.80
N GLU A 76 0.33 -0.91 -23.05
CA GLU A 76 1.27 0.06 -22.46
C GLU A 76 0.82 0.53 -21.08
N GLY A 77 -0.43 0.33 -20.68
CA GLY A 77 -0.92 0.64 -19.34
C GLY A 77 -2.08 -0.25 -18.94
N LEU A 78 -2.87 0.19 -17.96
CA LEU A 78 -3.98 -0.59 -17.41
C LEU A 78 -5.34 -0.26 -18.03
N GLY A 79 -5.47 0.90 -18.70
CA GLY A 79 -6.71 1.38 -19.30
C GLY A 79 -7.85 1.56 -18.30
N THR A 80 -7.54 1.90 -17.05
CA THR A 80 -8.51 2.03 -15.97
C THR A 80 -8.34 3.36 -15.26
N THR A 81 -9.13 3.58 -14.20
CA THR A 81 -9.02 4.79 -13.39
C THR A 81 -8.33 4.47 -12.07
N PHE A 82 -7.62 5.46 -11.52
CA PHE A 82 -7.05 5.34 -10.18
C PHE A 82 -8.12 5.01 -9.13
N LYS A 83 -9.35 5.53 -9.30
CA LYS A 83 -10.50 5.20 -8.46
C LYS A 83 -10.83 3.70 -8.47
N ASN A 84 -10.81 3.06 -9.63
CA ASN A 84 -11.09 1.62 -9.72
C ASN A 84 -9.99 0.81 -9.03
N ILE A 85 -8.73 1.16 -9.25
CA ILE A 85 -7.58 0.55 -8.56
C ILE A 85 -7.71 0.74 -7.03
N TRP A 86 -8.10 1.93 -6.59
CA TRP A 86 -8.32 2.25 -5.19
C TRP A 86 -9.46 1.43 -4.55
N ILE A 87 -10.58 1.26 -5.27
CA ILE A 87 -11.73 0.46 -4.84
C ILE A 87 -11.32 -1.00 -4.66
N LEU A 88 -10.59 -1.57 -5.62
CA LEU A 88 -10.10 -2.95 -5.56
C LEU A 88 -9.13 -3.19 -4.38
N CYS A 89 -8.49 -2.13 -3.89
CA CYS A 89 -7.58 -2.19 -2.74
C CYS A 89 -8.24 -1.83 -1.40
N GLN A 90 -9.57 -1.62 -1.33
CA GLN A 90 -10.25 -1.21 -0.08
C GLN A 90 -10.04 -2.14 1.11
N GLY A 91 -9.78 -3.43 0.87
CA GLY A 91 -9.47 -4.40 1.92
C GLY A 91 -7.99 -4.42 2.36
N ASP A 92 -7.09 -3.72 1.66
CA ASP A 92 -5.65 -3.74 1.87
C ASP A 92 -5.11 -2.31 2.08
N ILE A 93 -5.12 -1.89 3.35
CA ILE A 93 -4.77 -0.53 3.78
C ILE A 93 -3.32 -0.18 3.42
N GLU A 94 -2.38 -1.14 3.50
CA GLU A 94 -0.98 -0.90 3.14
C GLU A 94 -0.87 -0.53 1.65
N VAL A 95 -1.68 -1.16 0.79
CA VAL A 95 -1.73 -0.86 -0.64
C VAL A 95 -2.35 0.49 -0.90
N GLN A 96 -3.40 0.86 -0.19
CA GLN A 96 -3.99 2.20 -0.29
C GLN A 96 -3.01 3.29 0.14
N GLU A 97 -2.25 3.08 1.21
CA GLU A 97 -1.22 4.03 1.65
C GLU A 97 -0.14 4.21 0.58
N MET A 98 0.38 3.12 0.00
CA MET A 98 1.33 3.20 -1.10
C MET A 98 0.75 3.95 -2.31
N LEU A 99 -0.48 3.63 -2.72
CA LEU A 99 -1.15 4.31 -3.84
C LEU A 99 -1.34 5.80 -3.55
N SER A 100 -1.65 6.17 -2.32
CA SER A 100 -1.79 7.57 -1.92
C SER A 100 -0.47 8.35 -1.95
N SER A 101 0.67 7.68 -1.74
CA SER A 101 2.00 8.30 -1.83
C SER A 101 2.45 8.56 -3.27
N LEU A 102 1.93 7.80 -4.23
CA LEU A 102 2.27 7.89 -5.65
C LEU A 102 1.53 8.99 -6.39
N VAL A 103 0.50 9.55 -5.76
CA VAL A 103 -0.35 10.58 -6.35
C VAL A 103 -0.26 11.82 -5.47
N PRO A 104 0.04 13.01 -6.02
CA PRO A 104 0.05 14.25 -5.24
C PRO A 104 -1.27 14.38 -4.46
N ASN A 105 -1.22 14.87 -3.21
CA ASN A 105 -2.39 15.06 -2.35
C ASN A 105 -3.53 15.88 -3.00
N GLU A 106 -3.26 16.59 -4.10
CA GLU A 106 -4.24 17.30 -4.92
C GLU A 106 -5.02 16.40 -5.90
N SER A 107 -4.48 15.25 -6.33
CA SER A 107 -5.12 14.41 -7.36
C SER A 107 -5.90 13.21 -6.81
N VAL A 108 -5.71 12.84 -5.53
CA VAL A 108 -6.58 11.86 -4.85
C VAL A 108 -7.98 12.43 -4.52
N PRO A 109 -8.14 13.72 -4.15
CA PRO A 109 -9.45 14.31 -3.91
C PRO A 109 -10.21 14.75 -5.17
N LEU A 110 -9.55 15.05 -6.29
CA LEU A 110 -10.24 15.58 -7.49
C LEU A 110 -11.03 14.54 -8.29
N LEU A 111 -10.89 13.23 -8.00
CA LEU A 111 -11.74 12.16 -8.55
C LEU A 111 -12.95 11.81 -7.65
N ILE A 112 -13.10 12.53 -6.52
CA ILE A 112 -14.28 12.53 -5.65
C ILE A 112 -14.69 14.00 -5.49
N GLU A 113 -15.37 14.54 -6.50
CA GLU A 113 -16.06 15.85 -6.55
C GLU A 113 -15.44 17.03 -5.78
N LYS A 114 -14.92 18.01 -6.54
CA LYS A 114 -14.68 19.43 -6.20
C LYS A 114 -14.79 19.81 -4.72
N VAL A 115 -13.65 19.95 -4.03
CA VAL A 115 -13.56 20.81 -2.85
C VAL A 115 -12.28 21.63 -2.93
N ASN A 116 -12.46 22.95 -3.08
CA ASN A 116 -11.43 23.97 -3.10
C ASN A 116 -10.51 23.95 -1.87
N ASP A 117 -9.34 24.57 -2.03
CA ASP A 117 -8.36 24.92 -0.99
C ASP A 117 -9.00 25.32 0.34
N VAL A 118 -8.99 24.39 1.30
CA VAL A 118 -9.22 24.69 2.70
C VAL A 118 -8.32 23.76 3.50
N LYS A 119 -7.63 24.33 4.50
CA LYS A 119 -6.98 23.64 5.64
C LYS A 119 -7.67 22.29 5.94
N PRO A 120 -6.94 21.23 6.29
CA PRO A 120 -7.53 19.92 6.58
C PRO A 120 -8.58 20.07 7.69
N SER A 121 -9.84 20.20 7.28
CA SER A 121 -10.98 20.38 8.16
C SER A 121 -11.31 19.01 8.75
N LEU A 122 -11.53 18.99 10.06
CA LEU A 122 -12.05 17.87 10.86
C LEU A 122 -13.23 17.13 10.19
N GLU A 123 -13.94 17.78 9.26
CA GLU A 123 -15.07 17.21 8.53
C GLU A 123 -14.67 16.03 7.61
N LYS A 124 -13.47 16.02 7.01
CA LYS A 124 -13.06 14.92 6.09
C LYS A 124 -12.78 13.62 6.83
N PHE A 125 -12.33 13.69 8.09
CA PHE A 125 -12.12 12.53 8.94
C PHE A 125 -13.32 12.20 9.84
N SER A 126 -14.37 13.02 9.83
CA SER A 126 -15.58 12.85 10.66
C SER A 126 -16.25 11.48 10.50
N LYS A 127 -16.15 10.87 9.31
CA LYS A 127 -16.67 9.52 9.03
C LYS A 127 -15.65 8.40 9.22
N ASN A 128 -14.36 8.72 9.45
CA ASN A 128 -13.32 7.73 9.63
C ASN A 128 -13.39 7.13 11.05
N GLN A 129 -13.62 5.81 11.14
CA GLN A 129 -13.74 5.13 12.44
C GLN A 129 -12.49 5.25 13.32
N ASP A 130 -11.29 5.26 12.73
CA ASP A 130 -10.04 5.44 13.46
C ASP A 130 -9.91 6.87 13.99
N PHE A 131 -10.36 7.86 13.24
CA PHE A 131 -10.38 9.24 13.72
C PHE A 131 -11.35 9.43 14.88
N LEU A 132 -12.57 8.90 14.75
CA LEU A 132 -13.57 8.92 15.84
C LEU A 132 -13.09 8.16 17.09
N ARG A 133 -12.30 7.10 16.89
CA ARG A 133 -11.69 6.34 17.98
C ARG A 133 -10.54 7.11 18.62
N LEU A 134 -9.65 7.70 17.83
CA LEU A 134 -8.56 8.55 18.32
C LEU A 134 -9.09 9.77 19.09
N LYS A 135 -10.18 10.39 18.60
CA LYS A 135 -10.87 11.49 19.27
C LYS A 135 -11.38 11.08 20.66
N ARG A 136 -12.07 9.93 20.74
CA ARG A 136 -12.51 9.36 22.03
C ARG A 136 -11.34 9.08 22.97
N GLU A 137 -10.21 8.62 22.44
CA GLU A 137 -9.01 8.37 23.24
C GLU A 137 -8.37 9.66 23.75
N ALA A 138 -8.36 10.74 22.96
CA ALA A 138 -7.88 12.05 23.37
C ALA A 138 -8.78 12.73 24.41
N GLU A 139 -10.09 12.48 24.36
CA GLU A 139 -11.07 12.99 25.33
C GLU A 139 -11.00 12.26 26.70
N LYS A 140 -10.34 11.10 26.78
CA LYS A 140 -10.12 10.41 28.06
C LYS A 140 -9.12 11.17 28.93
N LYS A 141 -9.47 11.36 30.21
CA LYS A 141 -8.57 11.96 31.23
C LYS A 141 -7.23 11.20 31.27
N GLY A 142 -6.16 11.87 30.85
CA GLY A 142 -4.78 11.38 30.94
C GLY A 142 -4.10 11.07 29.60
N ASN A 143 -4.82 11.04 28.48
CA ASN A 143 -4.22 10.67 27.19
C ASN A 143 -3.74 11.90 26.38
N LYS A 144 -2.75 12.62 26.93
CA LYS A 144 -2.18 13.82 26.29
C LYS A 144 -1.56 13.52 24.91
N LYS A 145 -0.97 12.32 24.75
CA LYS A 145 -0.39 11.87 23.49
C LYS A 145 -1.42 11.74 22.37
N ALA A 146 -2.63 11.22 22.67
CA ALA A 146 -3.68 11.15 21.66
C ALA A 146 -4.15 12.54 21.20
N ALA A 147 -4.21 13.51 22.11
CA ALA A 147 -4.51 14.89 21.77
C ALA A 147 -3.41 15.54 20.91
N GLU A 148 -2.13 15.25 21.20
CA GLU A 148 -0.99 15.70 20.38
C GLU A 148 -1.06 15.13 18.96
N PHE A 149 -1.36 13.84 18.81
CA PHE A 149 -1.54 13.23 17.49
C PHE A 149 -2.68 13.86 16.71
N LEU A 150 -3.81 14.20 17.34
CA LEU A 150 -4.89 14.93 16.66
C LEU A 150 -4.41 16.29 16.16
N GLN A 151 -3.66 17.05 16.96
CA GLN A 151 -3.09 18.32 16.52
C GLN A 151 -2.07 18.15 15.39
N GLN A 152 -1.28 17.07 15.40
CA GLN A 152 -0.33 16.78 14.32
C GLN A 152 -1.03 16.44 13.01
N ILE A 153 -2.11 15.65 13.08
CA ILE A 153 -2.98 15.32 11.93
C ILE A 153 -3.62 16.61 11.39
N GLU A 154 -4.14 17.48 12.26
CA GLU A 154 -4.74 18.78 11.90
C GLU A 154 -3.73 19.73 11.25
N LYS A 155 -2.46 19.68 11.68
CA LYS A 155 -1.39 20.49 11.09
C LYS A 155 -0.76 19.87 9.84
N GLY A 156 -1.18 18.66 9.45
CA GLY A 156 -0.61 17.94 8.31
C GLY A 156 0.87 17.58 8.53
N ILE A 157 1.28 17.35 9.78
CA ILE A 157 2.66 17.03 10.12
C ILE A 157 3.02 15.65 9.56
N LYS A 158 4.24 15.56 9.04
CA LYS A 158 4.84 14.33 8.51
C LYS A 158 5.75 13.69 9.57
N ASP A 159 5.88 12.38 9.51
CA ASP A 159 6.81 11.61 10.34
C ASP A 159 8.26 11.81 9.89
N GLU A 160 9.18 11.16 10.60
CA GLU A 160 10.61 11.08 10.27
C GLU A 160 10.92 10.55 8.85
N ASN A 161 9.99 9.82 8.23
CA ASN A 161 10.10 9.28 6.88
C ASN A 161 9.39 10.15 5.83
N GLY A 162 8.86 11.33 6.20
CA GLY A 162 8.14 12.23 5.29
C GLY A 162 6.70 11.83 4.97
N ASN A 163 6.16 10.81 5.63
CA ASN A 163 4.79 10.33 5.51
C ASN A 163 3.84 11.10 6.43
N PRO A 164 2.63 11.48 5.97
CA PRO A 164 1.66 12.16 6.83
C PRO A 164 1.25 11.28 8.01
N ILE A 165 1.12 11.88 9.18
CA ILE A 165 0.61 11.19 10.36
C ILE A 165 -0.90 10.97 10.17
N THR A 166 -1.33 9.71 10.18
CA THR A 166 -2.74 9.32 10.01
C THR A 166 -3.38 8.91 11.34
N PRO A 167 -4.72 8.95 11.47
CA PRO A 167 -5.40 8.49 12.69
C PRO A 167 -5.10 7.02 13.03
N TYR A 168 -4.96 6.18 12.01
CA TYR A 168 -4.57 4.78 12.16
C TYR A 168 -3.18 4.62 12.76
N ARG A 169 -2.20 5.33 12.21
CA ARG A 169 -0.82 5.32 12.68
C ARG A 169 -0.72 5.83 14.12
N ALA A 170 -1.42 6.92 14.43
CA ALA A 170 -1.53 7.44 15.78
C ALA A 170 -2.09 6.37 16.75
N LEU A 171 -3.14 5.64 16.37
CA LEU A 171 -3.67 4.55 17.20
C LEU A 171 -2.69 3.37 17.37
N ILE A 172 -1.85 3.09 16.38
CA ILE A 172 -0.77 2.10 16.50
C ILE A 172 0.32 2.59 17.45
N GLU A 173 0.78 3.82 17.31
CA GLU A 173 1.82 4.41 18.15
C GLU A 173 1.36 4.56 19.61
N LEU A 174 0.06 4.76 19.82
CA LEU A 174 -0.56 4.72 21.14
C LEU A 174 -0.79 3.30 21.68
N GLY A 175 -0.49 2.25 20.90
CA GLY A 175 -0.70 0.84 21.28
C GLY A 175 -2.18 0.41 21.34
N ILE A 176 -3.09 1.24 20.86
CA ILE A 176 -4.54 1.02 20.90
C ILE A 176 -4.98 0.09 19.77
N ARG A 177 -4.23 0.10 18.66
CA ARG A 177 -4.40 -0.81 17.53
C ARG A 177 -3.10 -1.57 17.28
N LYS A 178 -3.20 -2.88 17.02
CA LYS A 178 -2.04 -3.71 16.66
C LYS A 178 -1.73 -3.52 15.18
N ARG A 179 -0.44 -3.45 14.82
CA ARG A 179 -0.02 -3.54 13.42
C ARG A 179 -0.46 -4.90 12.87
N PRO A 180 -1.17 -4.96 11.73
CA PRO A 180 -1.47 -6.22 11.08
C PRO A 180 -0.15 -6.87 10.68
N VAL A 181 0.06 -8.09 11.15
CA VAL A 181 1.21 -8.88 10.73
C VAL A 181 0.77 -9.64 9.49
N SER A 182 1.25 -9.22 8.31
CA SER A 182 1.04 -9.97 7.08
C SER A 182 1.66 -11.36 7.24
N ILE A 183 0.80 -12.39 7.22
CA ILE A 183 1.18 -13.80 7.33
C ILE A 183 1.80 -14.20 5.99
N PRO A 184 3.08 -14.59 5.96
CA PRO A 184 3.72 -14.97 4.73
C PRO A 184 3.08 -16.22 4.12
N LYS A 185 2.96 -16.25 2.79
CA LYS A 185 2.30 -17.34 2.06
C LYS A 185 3.15 -18.60 1.97
N SER A 186 4.46 -18.50 2.24
CA SER A 186 5.38 -19.63 2.24
C SER A 186 5.91 -19.91 3.66
N VAL A 187 6.18 -21.19 3.94
CA VAL A 187 6.75 -21.63 5.22
C VAL A 187 8.14 -21.01 5.45
N SER A 188 8.92 -20.83 4.38
CA SER A 188 10.25 -20.21 4.45
C SER A 188 10.17 -18.73 4.81
N ASP A 189 9.27 -17.98 4.17
CA ASP A 189 9.08 -16.56 4.47
C ASP A 189 8.49 -16.35 5.86
N ALA A 190 7.60 -17.26 6.30
CA ALA A 190 7.07 -17.27 7.66
C ALA A 190 8.19 -17.49 8.67
N ALA A 191 9.09 -18.44 8.44
CA ALA A 191 10.23 -18.70 9.30
C ALA A 191 11.19 -17.49 9.38
N ALA A 192 11.55 -16.91 8.23
CA ALA A 192 12.42 -15.73 8.18
C ALA A 192 11.79 -14.54 8.93
N LYS A 193 10.50 -14.29 8.73
CA LYS A 193 9.80 -13.18 9.39
C LYS A 193 9.62 -13.39 10.89
N LEU A 194 9.38 -14.63 11.32
CA LEU A 194 9.33 -14.99 12.74
C LEU A 194 10.69 -14.79 13.42
N GLN A 195 11.80 -15.13 12.74
CA GLN A 195 13.15 -14.89 13.24
C GLN A 195 13.48 -13.40 13.38
N MET A 196 12.91 -12.53 12.53
CA MET A 196 13.08 -11.08 12.66
C MET A 196 12.26 -10.48 13.82
N MET A 197 11.16 -11.11 14.21
CA MET A 197 10.22 -10.56 15.19
C MET A 197 10.37 -11.14 16.60
N PHE A 198 10.92 -12.35 16.71
CA PHE A 198 11.00 -13.08 17.96
C PHE A 198 12.44 -13.53 18.24
N ASN A 199 12.83 -13.53 19.51
CA ASN A 199 14.11 -14.09 19.91
C ASN A 199 14.06 -15.63 20.02
N GLN A 200 15.23 -16.26 20.13
CA GLN A 200 15.36 -17.72 20.12
C GLN A 200 14.50 -18.43 21.19
N LYS A 201 14.35 -17.81 22.37
CA LYS A 201 13.55 -18.35 23.47
C LYS A 201 12.05 -18.35 23.12
N GLN A 202 11.57 -17.25 22.57
CA GLN A 202 10.18 -17.12 22.12
C GLN A 202 9.87 -18.07 20.95
N ILE A 203 10.81 -18.27 20.02
CA ILE A 203 10.63 -19.23 18.92
C ILE A 203 10.50 -20.65 19.47
N THR A 204 11.29 -21.03 20.47
CA THR A 204 11.23 -22.36 21.08
C THR A 204 9.90 -22.61 21.80
N GLU A 205 9.39 -21.60 22.51
CA GLU A 205 8.07 -21.63 23.14
C GLU A 205 6.94 -21.74 22.10
N LEU A 206 7.06 -21.03 20.98
CA LEU A 206 6.11 -21.06 19.88
C LEU A 206 6.07 -22.44 19.20
N VAL A 207 7.23 -23.07 18.98
CA VAL A 207 7.33 -24.46 18.51
C VAL A 207 6.65 -25.41 19.51
N SER A 208 6.90 -25.25 20.81
CA SER A 208 6.25 -26.08 21.83
C SER A 208 4.73 -25.97 21.82
N ILE A 209 4.17 -24.78 21.59
CA ILE A 209 2.72 -24.56 21.51
C ILE A 209 2.13 -25.21 20.25
N LEU A 210 2.83 -25.10 19.12
CA LEU A 210 2.38 -25.67 17.85
C LEU A 210 2.48 -27.20 17.84
N SER A 211 3.51 -27.77 18.46
CA SER A 211 3.71 -29.22 18.56
C SER A 211 2.77 -29.91 19.55
N ASN A 212 2.22 -29.19 20.53
CA ASN A 212 1.26 -29.72 21.52
C ASN A 212 -0.22 -29.61 21.08
N ARG A 213 -0.51 -29.20 19.84
CA ARG A 213 -1.88 -29.10 19.30
C ARG A 213 -2.32 -30.33 18.49
N HIS A 214 -1.77 -31.50 18.79
CA HIS A 214 -2.25 -32.79 18.31
C HIS A 214 -3.10 -33.49 19.36
#